data_AF-A0A6B3QGU2-F1
#
_entry.id   AF-A0A6B3QGU2-F1
#
_cell.length_a   1.000
_cell.length_b   1.000
_cell.length_c   1.000
_cell.angle_alpha   90.00
_cell.angle_beta   90.00
_cell.angle_gamma   90.00
#
_symmetry.space_group_name_H-M   'P 1'
#
loop_
_entity.id
_entity.type
_entity.pdbx_description
1 polymer ?
#
loop_
_entity_poly.entity_id
_entity_poly.type
_entity_poly.pdbx_seq_one_letter_code
_entity_poly.pdbx_strand_id
1 'polypeptide(L)'
;MDVTLLGTGAPAGLPRPDCPCAACAATLGEDARAATALLVDGALLLDLTPGVAFAAARAGRSLAGVRQVLLSHPHDGPAVEVPAGLPQPGRVPDGRELALLTGHRVRAVALDAPGTGYAVTGPDGRRLLYVPPGGAPAGLEEPAEPYDLVLADVVGRPDALAKLRAVGAAGPTTDVVAVHLDHDVPPGRELARRLAAAGARAVPDGTTLAVGSYEDVPDVPRRTLVLGGARSGKSVEAERRLESFPDVLYVATGGSRGGDTEWAARVSAHRERRPGSWRTAETCDLVPLLKDEGPPLLVDCLSLWLTDAMDAVGAWDDAEWADGGERALGARVRELTDAVRATRRTLVAVSNEVGSGIVPATASGRRYRDELGRLNAAFAAECEQVLLVVAGQAVVLRG
;
A
#
# COMPACT_ATOMS: atom_id res chain seq x y z
N MET A 1 25.00 7.59 -8.83
CA MET A 1 24.19 8.72 -8.35
C MET A 1 23.79 8.39 -6.93
N ASP A 2 24.12 9.25 -5.98
CA ASP A 2 23.81 9.13 -4.56
C ASP A 2 22.73 10.15 -4.18
N VAL A 3 21.79 9.73 -3.34
CA VAL A 3 20.68 10.58 -2.87
C VAL A 3 20.68 10.56 -1.35
N THR A 4 21.00 11.70 -0.73
CA THR A 4 20.84 11.86 0.72
C THR A 4 19.45 12.40 1.03
N LEU A 5 18.67 11.64 1.80
CA LEU A 5 17.35 12.02 2.28
C LEU A 5 17.50 12.90 3.53
N LEU A 6 17.58 14.22 3.37
CA LEU A 6 17.78 15.15 4.48
C LEU A 6 16.59 15.20 5.45
N GLY A 7 15.41 14.86 4.93
CA GLY A 7 14.19 14.60 5.67
C GLY A 7 13.32 13.61 4.89
N THR A 8 12.41 12.93 5.58
CA THR A 8 11.51 11.93 4.99
C THR A 8 10.05 12.08 5.43
N GLY A 9 9.76 13.09 6.24
CA GLY A 9 8.42 13.38 6.74
C GLY A 9 7.59 14.23 5.78
N ALA A 10 6.30 14.30 6.04
CA ALA A 10 5.38 15.23 5.38
C ALA A 10 5.85 16.71 5.52
N PRO A 11 5.24 17.68 4.81
CA PRO A 11 5.69 19.08 4.83
C PRO A 11 5.82 19.71 6.23
N ALA A 12 5.00 19.28 7.20
CA ALA A 12 5.06 19.73 8.59
C ALA A 12 6.08 18.96 9.46
N GLY A 13 6.74 17.94 8.90
CA GLY A 13 7.51 16.94 9.64
C GLY A 13 6.64 15.98 10.46
N LEU A 14 7.29 15.06 11.15
CA LEU A 14 6.69 14.11 12.08
C LEU A 14 7.57 14.02 13.34
N PRO A 15 7.07 14.30 14.55
CA PRO A 15 5.68 14.64 14.87
C PRO A 15 5.29 16.03 14.35
N ARG A 16 4.00 16.21 14.06
CA ARG A 16 3.45 17.54 13.81
C ARG A 16 3.47 18.38 15.10
N PRO A 17 3.99 19.63 15.09
CA PRO A 17 4.22 20.41 16.31
C PRO A 17 2.98 20.70 17.17
N ASP A 18 1.82 20.85 16.55
CA ASP A 18 0.55 21.24 17.17
C ASP A 18 -0.45 20.07 17.30
N CYS A 19 -0.03 18.85 16.99
CA CYS A 19 -0.92 17.70 16.96
C CYS A 19 -0.78 16.82 18.22
N PRO A 20 -1.84 16.64 19.03
CA PRO A 20 -1.80 15.82 20.22
C PRO A 20 -2.11 14.33 19.95
N CYS A 21 -2.13 13.88 18.70
CA CYS A 21 -2.51 12.50 18.37
C CYS A 21 -1.49 11.48 18.88
N ALA A 22 -1.93 10.24 19.05
CA ALA A 22 -1.08 9.15 19.56
C ALA A 22 0.16 8.89 18.67
N ALA A 23 0.04 9.02 17.35
CA ALA A 23 1.17 8.86 16.43
C ALA A 23 2.24 9.93 16.67
N CYS A 24 1.85 11.21 16.74
CA CYS A 24 2.77 12.29 17.07
C CYS A 24 3.40 12.11 18.46
N ALA A 25 2.60 11.76 19.47
CA ALA A 25 3.11 11.54 20.82
C ALA A 25 4.12 10.39 20.92
N ALA A 26 3.98 9.36 20.08
CA ALA A 26 4.88 8.22 20.02
C ALA A 26 6.10 8.44 19.10
N THR A 27 6.07 9.45 18.23
CA THR A 27 7.15 9.70 17.26
C THR A 27 8.23 10.56 17.90
N LEU A 28 9.30 9.92 18.36
CA LEU A 28 10.45 10.56 19.02
C LEU A 28 11.75 9.90 18.56
N GLY A 29 12.89 10.58 18.80
CA GLY A 29 14.21 10.02 18.50
C GLY A 29 14.40 9.70 17.02
N GLU A 30 14.77 8.46 16.71
CA GLU A 30 15.04 7.99 15.33
C GLU A 30 13.80 7.89 14.45
N ASP A 31 12.60 7.81 15.06
CA ASP A 31 11.33 7.81 14.33
C ASP A 31 10.89 9.22 13.91
N ALA A 32 11.50 10.27 14.48
CA ALA A 32 11.20 11.64 14.12
C ALA A 32 11.75 11.96 12.73
N ARG A 33 10.95 12.66 11.92
CA ARG A 33 11.23 12.97 10.53
C ARG A 33 11.08 14.47 10.28
N ALA A 34 12.13 15.10 9.80
CA ALA A 34 12.09 16.42 9.21
C ALA A 34 11.28 16.40 7.90
N ALA A 35 10.78 17.56 7.50
CA ALA A 35 10.11 17.72 6.22
C ALA A 35 11.02 17.27 5.06
N THR A 36 10.44 16.52 4.12
CA THR A 36 11.21 15.87 3.04
C THR A 36 12.01 16.87 2.22
N ALA A 37 13.32 16.59 2.09
CA ALA A 37 14.24 17.30 1.23
C ALA A 37 15.35 16.35 0.79
N LEU A 38 15.77 16.44 -0.48
CA LEU A 38 16.69 15.48 -1.09
C LEU A 38 17.93 16.18 -1.62
N LEU A 39 19.11 15.67 -1.27
CA LEU A 39 20.38 16.13 -1.83
C LEU A 39 20.95 15.06 -2.77
N VAL A 40 20.91 15.33 -4.07
CA VAL A 40 21.40 14.42 -5.12
C VAL A 40 22.83 14.82 -5.52
N ASP A 41 23.78 13.90 -5.35
CA ASP A 41 25.21 14.06 -5.65
C ASP A 41 25.85 15.34 -5.06
N GLY A 42 25.27 15.90 -4.00
CA GLY A 42 25.69 17.18 -3.43
C GLY A 42 25.45 18.42 -4.32
N ALA A 43 24.84 18.24 -5.50
CA ALA A 43 24.75 19.25 -6.54
C ALA A 43 23.31 19.76 -6.79
N LEU A 44 22.32 18.90 -6.59
CA LEU A 44 20.90 19.23 -6.77
C LEU A 44 20.17 19.05 -5.44
N LEU A 45 19.51 20.12 -4.99
CA LEU A 45 18.62 20.09 -3.84
C LEU A 45 17.17 20.08 -4.33
N LEU A 46 16.42 19.02 -3.99
CA LEU A 46 14.98 18.95 -4.21
C LEU A 46 14.27 19.27 -2.90
N ASP A 47 13.39 20.26 -2.96
CA ASP A 47 12.69 20.92 -1.87
C ASP A 47 13.58 21.65 -0.85
N LEU A 48 13.23 22.91 -0.60
CA LEU A 48 13.89 23.76 0.37
C LEU A 48 13.02 23.86 1.63
N THR A 49 13.29 23.00 2.61
CA THR A 49 12.50 22.94 3.85
C THR A 49 13.16 23.71 5.00
N PRO A 50 12.38 24.13 6.02
CA PRO A 50 12.94 24.71 7.23
C PRO A 50 14.01 23.82 7.86
N GLY A 51 15.18 24.37 8.15
CA GLY A 51 16.27 23.66 8.80
C GLY A 51 17.09 22.73 7.90
N VAL A 52 16.87 22.73 6.58
CA VAL A 52 17.58 21.86 5.62
C VAL A 52 19.12 21.95 5.72
N ALA A 53 19.68 23.13 6.00
CA ALA A 53 21.12 23.29 6.20
C ALA A 53 21.65 22.52 7.42
N PHE A 54 20.88 22.52 8.51
CA PHE A 54 21.22 21.75 9.70
C PHE A 54 20.99 20.25 9.48
N ALA A 55 19.94 19.89 8.75
CA ALA A 55 19.70 18.50 8.34
C ALA A 55 20.86 17.94 7.50
N ALA A 56 21.35 18.70 6.52
CA ALA A 56 22.53 18.37 5.74
C ALA A 56 23.77 18.18 6.63
N ALA A 57 24.03 19.12 7.54
CA ALA A 57 25.17 19.02 8.45
C ALA A 57 25.09 17.77 9.36
N ARG A 58 23.91 17.45 9.91
CA ARG A 58 23.68 16.21 10.69
C ARG A 58 23.91 14.95 9.88
N ALA A 59 23.56 14.96 8.60
CA ALA A 59 23.83 13.88 7.67
C ALA A 59 25.30 13.83 7.18
N GLY A 60 26.18 14.70 7.70
CA GLY A 60 27.58 14.77 7.27
C GLY A 60 27.76 15.35 5.86
N ARG A 61 26.79 16.12 5.36
CA ARG A 61 26.80 16.74 4.03
C ARG A 61 26.96 18.26 4.12
N SER A 62 27.63 18.83 3.11
CA SER A 62 27.71 20.28 2.92
C SER A 62 26.79 20.71 1.77
N LEU A 63 26.14 21.85 1.92
CA LEU A 63 25.32 22.46 0.87
C LEU A 63 26.12 23.38 -0.07
N ALA A 64 27.41 23.61 0.19
CA ALA A 64 28.24 24.51 -0.62
C ALA A 64 28.41 24.06 -2.09
N GLY A 65 28.20 22.76 -2.36
CA GLY A 65 28.26 22.18 -3.70
C GLY A 65 26.98 22.35 -4.51
N VAL A 66 25.87 22.77 -3.89
CA VAL A 66 24.57 22.84 -4.55
C VAL A 66 24.60 23.89 -5.65
N ARG A 67 24.22 23.47 -6.87
CA ARG A 67 24.17 24.30 -8.08
C ARG A 67 22.74 24.59 -8.52
N GLN A 68 21.79 23.77 -8.10
CA GLN A 68 20.37 23.96 -8.39
C GLN A 68 19.51 23.61 -7.19
N VAL A 69 18.50 24.44 -6.92
CA VAL A 69 17.43 24.16 -5.95
C VAL A 69 16.12 24.10 -6.72
N LEU A 70 15.37 23.01 -6.59
CA LEU A 70 14.06 22.82 -7.23
C LEU A 70 12.99 22.52 -6.20
N LEU A 71 11.83 23.18 -6.34
CA LEU A 71 10.66 22.97 -5.49
C LEU A 71 9.64 22.10 -6.21
N SER A 72 9.19 21.04 -5.55
CA SER A 72 8.23 20.06 -6.07
C SER A 72 6.79 20.47 -5.78
N HIS A 73 6.53 21.25 -4.73
CA HIS A 73 5.21 21.75 -4.36
C HIS A 73 5.32 23.14 -3.72
N PRO A 74 4.23 23.92 -3.67
CA PRO A 74 4.19 25.12 -2.83
C PRO A 74 4.41 24.72 -1.37
N HIS A 75 5.21 25.48 -0.63
CA HIS A 75 5.30 25.27 0.81
C HIS A 75 4.13 25.97 1.50
N ASP A 76 3.23 25.18 2.08
CA ASP A 76 2.14 25.65 2.94
C ASP A 76 2.70 25.93 4.35
N GLY A 77 3.44 27.02 4.48
CA GLY A 77 4.13 27.36 5.73
C GLY A 77 4.77 28.76 5.70
N PRO A 78 5.39 29.18 6.81
CA PRO A 78 6.16 30.42 6.81
C PRO A 78 7.26 30.35 5.74
N ALA A 79 7.56 31.51 5.13
CA ALA A 79 8.58 31.60 4.09
C ALA A 79 9.89 31.01 4.60
N VAL A 80 10.43 30.05 3.84
CA VAL A 80 11.72 29.45 4.16
C VAL A 80 12.82 30.41 3.74
N GLU A 81 13.63 30.87 4.69
CA GLU A 81 14.81 31.66 4.39
C GLU A 81 15.78 30.81 3.56
N VAL A 82 16.19 31.32 2.40
CA VAL A 82 17.17 30.64 1.54
C VAL A 82 18.55 30.80 2.19
N PRO A 83 19.21 29.71 2.63
CA PRO A 83 20.56 29.80 3.18
C PRO A 83 21.52 30.56 2.26
N ALA A 84 22.37 31.41 2.85
CA ALA A 84 23.34 32.18 2.10
C ALA A 84 24.24 31.26 1.24
N GLY A 85 24.40 31.63 -0.04
CA GLY A 85 25.19 30.89 -1.01
C GLY A 85 24.41 29.80 -1.78
N LEU A 86 23.17 29.49 -1.39
CA LEU A 86 22.33 28.63 -2.23
C LEU A 86 21.77 29.40 -3.44
N PRO A 87 21.64 28.72 -4.60
CA PRO A 87 20.90 29.25 -5.73
C PRO A 87 19.45 29.57 -5.36
N GLN A 88 18.85 30.51 -6.11
CA GLN A 88 17.43 30.81 -5.97
C GLN A 88 16.59 29.56 -6.29
N PRO A 89 15.63 29.19 -5.42
CA PRO A 89 14.73 28.08 -5.70
C PRO A 89 13.87 28.33 -6.93
N GLY A 90 13.72 27.31 -7.76
CA GLY A 90 12.88 27.35 -8.95
C GLY A 90 12.00 26.12 -9.09
N ARG A 91 11.19 26.09 -10.14
CA ARG A 91 10.44 24.90 -10.57
C ARG A 91 10.70 24.69 -12.05
N VAL A 92 10.90 23.44 -12.46
CA VAL A 92 10.97 23.11 -13.89
C VAL A 92 9.52 23.05 -14.40
N PRO A 93 9.15 23.78 -15.47
CA PRO A 93 7.81 23.70 -16.02
C PRO A 93 7.47 22.29 -16.49
N ASP A 94 6.21 21.89 -16.39
CA ASP A 94 5.75 20.54 -16.74
C ASP A 94 6.18 20.12 -18.15
N GLY A 95 6.66 18.88 -18.28
CA GLY A 95 7.15 18.32 -19.55
C GLY A 95 8.47 18.90 -20.06
N ARG A 96 9.09 19.84 -19.34
CA ARG A 96 10.44 20.35 -19.65
C ARG A 96 11.52 19.56 -18.92
N GLU A 97 12.71 19.61 -19.51
CA GLU A 97 13.93 19.05 -18.93
C GLU A 97 14.95 20.17 -18.70
N LEU A 98 15.63 20.10 -17.55
CA LEU A 98 16.74 20.94 -17.16
C LEU A 98 18.02 20.09 -17.13
N ALA A 99 19.00 20.43 -17.96
CA ALA A 99 20.34 19.84 -17.90
C ALA A 99 21.25 20.67 -16.99
N LEU A 100 21.90 20.01 -16.02
CA LEU A 100 22.85 20.64 -15.12
C LEU A 100 24.29 20.44 -15.63
N LEU A 101 25.18 21.38 -15.31
CA LEU A 101 26.61 21.29 -15.65
C LEU A 101 27.30 20.06 -15.02
N THR A 102 26.72 19.50 -13.96
CA THR A 102 27.18 18.27 -13.31
C THR A 102 26.79 17.00 -14.08
N GLY A 103 26.17 17.12 -15.26
CA GLY A 103 25.76 15.99 -16.11
C GLY A 103 24.38 15.41 -15.78
N HIS A 104 23.71 15.92 -14.76
CA HIS A 104 22.36 15.50 -14.38
C HIS A 104 21.32 16.07 -15.34
N ARG A 105 20.27 15.30 -15.63
CA ARG A 105 19.08 15.77 -16.35
C ARG A 105 17.86 15.64 -15.45
N VAL A 106 17.13 16.74 -15.26
CA VAL A 106 15.94 16.80 -14.40
C VAL A 106 14.72 17.12 -15.25
N ARG A 107 13.83 16.15 -15.39
CA ARG A 107 12.58 16.30 -16.14
C ARG A 107 11.40 16.49 -15.18
N ALA A 108 10.57 17.50 -15.45
CA ALA A 108 9.31 17.70 -14.75
C ALA A 108 8.28 16.63 -15.17
N VAL A 109 7.72 15.94 -14.20
CA VAL A 109 6.65 14.96 -14.35
C VAL A 109 5.36 15.59 -13.87
N ALA A 110 4.37 15.68 -14.77
CA ALA A 110 3.05 16.19 -14.45
C ALA A 110 2.35 15.28 -13.42
N LEU A 111 1.54 15.87 -12.55
CA LEU A 111 0.82 15.17 -11.49
C LEU A 111 -0.69 15.42 -11.61
N ASP A 112 -1.49 14.58 -10.94
CA ASP A 112 -2.94 14.75 -10.80
C ASP A 112 -3.36 15.73 -9.70
N ALA A 113 -2.40 16.34 -9.02
CA ALA A 113 -2.59 17.30 -7.94
C ALA A 113 -1.59 18.46 -8.08
N PRO A 114 -1.80 19.61 -7.41
CA PRO A 114 -0.87 20.72 -7.43
C PRO A 114 0.55 20.29 -7.01
N GLY A 115 1.52 20.50 -7.89
CA GLY A 115 2.89 20.08 -7.67
C GLY A 115 3.56 19.60 -8.96
N THR A 116 4.81 19.18 -8.85
CA THR A 116 5.62 18.69 -9.96
C THR A 116 6.50 17.57 -9.43
N GLY A 117 6.40 16.39 -10.04
CA GLY A 117 7.36 15.31 -9.81
C GLY A 117 8.66 15.59 -10.54
N TYR A 118 9.77 15.09 -10.03
CA TYR A 118 11.07 15.23 -10.68
C TYR A 118 11.67 13.87 -11.01
N ALA A 119 11.80 13.60 -12.31
CA ALA A 119 12.58 12.49 -12.82
C ALA A 119 14.04 12.97 -13.02
N VAL A 120 14.96 12.45 -12.22
CA VAL A 120 16.38 12.78 -12.25
C VAL A 120 17.13 11.63 -12.91
N THR A 121 17.86 11.93 -13.99
CA THR A 121 18.83 11.01 -14.57
C THR A 121 20.24 11.47 -14.21
N GLY A 122 20.98 10.61 -13.52
CA GLY A 122 22.36 10.86 -13.14
C GLY A 122 23.32 10.78 -14.34
N PRO A 123 24.57 11.25 -14.18
CA PRO A 123 25.61 11.15 -15.22
C PRO A 123 25.96 9.69 -15.60
N ASP A 124 25.72 8.76 -14.68
CA ASP A 124 25.87 7.31 -14.86
C ASP A 124 24.66 6.64 -15.53
N GLY A 125 23.64 7.43 -15.93
CA GLY A 125 22.42 6.96 -16.55
C GLY A 125 21.38 6.42 -15.59
N ARG A 126 21.66 6.35 -14.28
CA ARG A 126 20.71 5.89 -13.26
C ARG A 126 19.55 6.87 -13.11
N ARG A 127 18.34 6.34 -12.87
CA ARG A 127 17.10 7.09 -12.92
C ARG A 127 16.38 7.05 -11.57
N LEU A 128 16.17 8.23 -10.99
CA LEU A 128 15.37 8.47 -9.81
C LEU A 128 14.06 9.16 -10.20
N LEU A 129 12.95 8.77 -9.60
CA LEU A 129 11.72 9.57 -9.59
C LEU A 129 11.41 10.03 -8.17
N TYR A 130 11.22 11.33 -7.99
CA TYR A 130 10.69 11.92 -6.78
C TYR A 130 9.28 12.46 -7.03
N VAL A 131 8.32 12.01 -6.22
CA VAL A 131 6.92 12.42 -6.27
C VAL A 131 6.55 13.18 -4.99
N PRO A 132 6.09 14.45 -5.07
CA PRO A 132 5.70 15.24 -3.91
C PRO A 132 4.50 14.64 -3.14
N PRO A 133 4.22 15.10 -1.91
CA PRO A 133 3.13 14.57 -1.11
C PRO A 133 1.79 14.80 -1.81
N GLY A 134 0.88 13.85 -1.67
CA GLY A 134 -0.48 14.02 -2.15
C GLY A 134 -0.62 14.09 -3.68
N GLY A 135 0.40 13.81 -4.48
CA GLY A 135 0.35 13.74 -5.95
C GLY A 135 0.63 12.34 -6.50
N ALA A 136 -0.02 11.98 -7.61
CA ALA A 136 0.38 10.83 -8.42
C ALA A 136 0.73 11.28 -9.85
N PRO A 137 1.71 10.63 -10.50
CA PRO A 137 2.06 10.93 -11.89
C PRO A 137 0.86 10.87 -12.83
N ALA A 138 0.78 11.83 -13.75
CA ALA A 138 -0.26 11.96 -14.77
C ALA A 138 0.37 12.00 -16.16
N GLY A 139 -0.38 11.50 -17.16
CA GLY A 139 0.08 11.50 -18.56
C GLY A 139 1.34 10.65 -18.80
N LEU A 140 1.50 9.55 -18.06
CA LEU A 140 2.59 8.61 -18.27
C LEU A 140 2.43 7.90 -19.63
N GLU A 141 3.52 7.77 -20.37
CA GLU A 141 3.58 7.02 -21.64
C GLU A 141 3.76 5.52 -21.38
N GLU A 142 3.19 4.68 -22.25
CA GLU A 142 3.33 3.22 -22.21
C GLU A 142 4.02 2.70 -23.47
N PRO A 143 5.09 1.88 -23.38
CA PRO A 143 5.79 1.46 -22.16
C PRO A 143 6.77 2.52 -21.65
N ALA A 144 6.84 2.69 -20.34
CA ALA A 144 7.87 3.51 -19.69
C ALA A 144 9.08 2.65 -19.32
N GLU A 145 10.28 3.21 -19.45
CA GLU A 145 11.48 2.58 -18.89
C GLU A 145 11.46 2.71 -17.35
N PRO A 146 11.78 1.64 -16.60
CA PRO A 146 11.71 1.64 -15.14
C PRO A 146 12.71 2.62 -14.50
N TYR A 147 12.31 3.20 -13.39
CA TYR A 147 13.23 3.92 -12.50
C TYR A 147 14.01 2.92 -11.65
N ASP A 148 15.27 3.24 -11.34
CA ASP A 148 16.09 2.49 -10.39
C ASP A 148 15.62 2.76 -8.94
N LEU A 149 15.19 3.99 -8.66
CA LEU A 149 14.69 4.43 -7.36
C LEU A 149 13.43 5.29 -7.52
N VAL A 150 12.41 5.01 -6.72
CA VAL A 150 11.20 5.83 -6.59
C VAL A 150 11.05 6.30 -5.15
N LEU A 151 10.96 7.61 -4.97
CA LEU A 151 10.66 8.29 -3.71
C LEU A 151 9.25 8.87 -3.80
N ALA A 152 8.32 8.32 -3.03
CA ALA A 152 6.91 8.74 -3.07
C ALA A 152 6.20 8.58 -1.73
N ASP A 153 5.04 9.23 -1.59
CA ASP A 153 4.10 9.01 -0.50
C ASP A 153 3.33 7.69 -0.70
N VAL A 154 3.96 6.56 -0.38
CA VAL A 154 3.35 5.23 -0.58
C VAL A 154 2.15 4.98 0.31
N VAL A 155 2.08 5.66 1.47
CA VAL A 155 1.03 5.46 2.47
C VAL A 155 -0.19 6.33 2.19
N GLY A 156 0.02 7.60 1.85
CA GLY A 156 -1.04 8.56 1.56
C GLY A 156 -1.52 8.51 0.10
N ARG A 157 -0.65 8.11 -0.83
CA ARG A 157 -0.94 7.99 -2.28
C ARG A 157 -0.46 6.65 -2.86
N PRO A 158 -0.95 5.49 -2.37
CA PRO A 158 -0.55 4.18 -2.91
C PRO A 158 -0.87 4.03 -4.41
N ASP A 159 -1.88 4.77 -4.90
CA ASP A 159 -2.26 4.82 -6.31
C ASP A 159 -1.15 5.41 -7.21
N ALA A 160 -0.27 6.25 -6.68
CA ALA A 160 0.88 6.75 -7.42
C ALA A 160 1.81 5.60 -7.85
N LEU A 161 2.07 4.66 -6.95
CA LEU A 161 2.86 3.46 -7.24
C LEU A 161 2.11 2.51 -8.19
N ALA A 162 0.79 2.39 -8.04
CA ALA A 162 -0.04 1.62 -8.95
C ALA A 162 0.04 2.13 -10.39
N LYS A 163 -0.05 3.45 -10.61
CA LYS A 163 0.09 4.08 -11.93
C LYS A 163 1.47 3.86 -12.54
N LEU A 164 2.53 3.96 -11.72
CA LEU A 164 3.90 3.69 -12.19
C LEU A 164 4.08 2.22 -12.61
N ARG A 165 3.50 1.28 -11.88
CA ARG A 165 3.52 -0.15 -12.22
C ARG A 165 2.73 -0.46 -13.48
N ALA A 166 1.58 0.19 -13.68
CA ALA A 166 0.74 0.01 -14.87
C ALA A 166 1.55 0.24 -16.16
N VAL A 167 2.38 1.28 -16.17
CA VAL A 167 3.17 1.66 -17.36
C VAL A 167 4.56 1.02 -17.43
N GLY A 168 4.93 0.19 -16.44
CA GLY A 168 6.27 -0.41 -16.34
C GLY A 168 7.37 0.52 -15.78
N ALA A 169 7.02 1.71 -15.31
CA ALA A 169 7.97 2.67 -14.72
C ALA A 169 8.48 2.27 -13.33
N ALA A 170 7.78 1.35 -12.65
CA ALA A 170 8.25 0.71 -11.41
C ALA A 170 7.99 -0.80 -11.48
N GLY A 171 8.99 -1.60 -11.16
CA GLY A 171 8.93 -3.06 -11.23
C GLY A 171 9.70 -3.74 -10.10
N PRO A 172 9.96 -5.06 -10.21
CA PRO A 172 10.65 -5.85 -9.17
C PRO A 172 12.07 -5.39 -8.84
N THR A 173 12.71 -4.64 -9.76
CA THR A 173 14.08 -4.12 -9.59
C THR A 173 14.11 -2.65 -9.17
N THR A 174 12.96 -2.00 -9.04
CA THR A 174 12.85 -0.61 -8.62
C THR A 174 12.87 -0.58 -7.09
N ASP A 175 13.85 0.10 -6.50
CA ASP A 175 13.81 0.39 -5.07
C ASP A 175 12.74 1.45 -4.80
N VAL A 176 11.79 1.16 -3.91
CA VAL A 176 10.71 2.08 -3.55
C VAL A 176 10.88 2.49 -2.11
N VAL A 177 11.23 3.75 -1.90
CA VAL A 177 11.39 4.32 -0.55
C VAL A 177 10.29 5.32 -0.28
N ALA A 178 9.55 5.07 0.80
CA ALA A 178 8.49 5.95 1.25
C ALA A 178 9.08 7.23 1.87
N VAL A 179 8.63 8.36 1.35
CA VAL A 179 8.87 9.70 1.87
C VAL A 179 7.53 10.38 2.10
N HIS A 180 7.54 11.60 2.65
CA HIS A 180 6.32 12.29 3.07
C HIS A 180 5.50 11.56 4.15
N LEU A 181 6.19 10.79 4.99
CA LEU A 181 5.54 10.06 6.07
C LEU A 181 4.96 11.00 7.11
N ASP A 182 3.69 10.80 7.43
CA ASP A 182 2.92 11.64 8.36
C ASP A 182 2.27 10.81 9.47
N HIS A 183 1.58 11.50 10.36
CA HIS A 183 0.96 10.96 11.56
C HIS A 183 -0.27 10.07 11.31
N ASP A 184 -0.66 9.85 10.05
CA ASP A 184 -1.73 8.92 9.64
C ASP A 184 -1.38 7.47 9.96
N VAL A 185 -0.08 7.17 10.08
CA VAL A 185 0.43 5.85 10.42
C VAL A 185 1.45 5.96 11.55
N PRO A 186 1.22 5.29 12.70
CA PRO A 186 2.23 5.24 13.75
C PRO A 186 3.56 4.67 13.21
N PRO A 187 4.70 5.23 13.64
CA PRO A 187 6.01 4.72 13.24
C PRO A 187 6.25 3.28 13.75
N GLY A 188 7.36 2.69 13.33
CA GLY A 188 7.75 1.33 13.71
C GLY A 188 6.98 0.26 12.93
N ARG A 189 6.45 -0.74 13.66
CA ARG A 189 5.94 -1.99 13.07
C ARG A 189 4.76 -1.80 12.12
N GLU A 190 3.85 -0.90 12.45
CA GLU A 190 2.67 -0.65 11.62
C GLU A 190 3.06 -0.04 10.28
N LEU A 191 3.92 0.99 10.29
CA LEU A 191 4.48 1.57 9.08
C LEU A 191 5.24 0.54 8.25
N ALA A 192 6.18 -0.19 8.86
CA ALA A 192 6.99 -1.20 8.16
C ALA A 192 6.11 -2.26 7.47
N ARG A 193 5.05 -2.71 8.15
CA ARG A 193 4.10 -3.69 7.61
C ARG A 193 3.30 -3.15 6.42
N ARG A 194 2.85 -1.91 6.47
CA ARG A 194 2.12 -1.27 5.35
C ARG A 194 3.01 -1.07 4.14
N LEU A 195 4.26 -0.65 4.35
CA LEU A 195 5.22 -0.47 3.27
C LEU A 195 5.63 -1.80 2.64
N ALA A 196 5.86 -2.84 3.45
CA ALA A 196 6.16 -4.17 2.93
C ALA A 196 5.04 -4.73 2.04
N ALA A 197 3.77 -4.43 2.35
CA ALA A 197 2.65 -4.82 1.49
C ALA A 197 2.71 -4.19 0.09
N ALA A 198 3.32 -3.01 -0.02
CA ALA A 198 3.51 -2.32 -1.27
C ALA A 198 4.88 -2.62 -1.92
N GLY A 199 5.72 -3.50 -1.34
CA GLY A 199 7.10 -3.70 -1.78
C GLY A 199 7.97 -2.44 -1.62
N ALA A 200 7.67 -1.63 -0.60
CA ALA A 200 8.38 -0.41 -0.27
C ALA A 200 9.02 -0.48 1.11
N ARG A 201 9.92 0.44 1.41
CA ARG A 201 10.58 0.58 2.71
C ARG A 201 10.66 2.04 3.16
N ALA A 202 10.88 2.27 4.44
CA ALA A 202 11.24 3.59 4.96
C ALA A 202 12.69 3.55 5.44
N VAL A 203 13.35 4.69 5.44
CA VAL A 203 14.68 4.87 6.04
C VAL A 203 14.68 6.07 6.98
N PRO A 204 15.64 6.15 7.92
CA PRO A 204 15.82 7.33 8.75
C PRO A 204 16.26 8.55 7.94
N ASP A 205 16.01 9.73 8.48
CA ASP A 205 16.58 10.98 7.96
C ASP A 205 18.12 10.94 7.97
N GLY A 206 18.72 11.58 6.98
CA GLY A 206 20.18 11.60 6.75
C GLY A 206 20.73 10.39 6.02
N THR A 207 19.92 9.37 5.77
CA THR A 207 20.34 8.19 5.00
C THR A 207 20.74 8.58 3.58
N THR A 208 21.90 8.10 3.12
CA THR A 208 22.31 8.19 1.71
C THR A 208 22.02 6.86 1.02
N LEU A 209 21.28 6.93 -0.10
CA LEU A 209 20.97 5.81 -0.96
C LEU A 209 21.81 5.88 -2.23
N ALA A 210 22.41 4.76 -2.64
CA ALA A 210 23.06 4.63 -3.94
C ALA A 210 22.02 4.18 -4.96
N VAL A 211 21.72 5.00 -5.97
CA VAL A 211 20.66 4.66 -6.93
C VAL A 211 21.09 3.48 -7.80
N GLY A 212 20.23 2.46 -7.85
CA GLY A 212 20.48 1.22 -8.58
C GLY A 212 21.28 0.17 -7.81
N SER A 213 21.55 0.38 -6.51
CA SER A 213 21.94 -0.71 -5.62
C SER A 213 20.74 -1.62 -5.34
N TYR A 214 20.94 -2.92 -5.43
CA TYR A 214 19.93 -3.88 -5.02
C TYR A 214 19.90 -3.97 -3.49
N GLU A 215 18.73 -3.73 -2.91
CA GLU A 215 18.44 -3.96 -1.49
C GLU A 215 17.40 -5.06 -1.40
N ASP A 216 17.60 -6.02 -0.50
CA ASP A 216 16.63 -7.08 -0.24
C ASP A 216 15.37 -6.44 0.40
N VAL A 217 14.36 -6.16 -0.42
CA VAL A 217 13.02 -5.81 0.05
C VAL A 217 12.22 -7.12 0.20
N PRO A 218 11.48 -7.33 1.30
CA PRO A 218 10.66 -8.52 1.45
C PRO A 218 9.70 -8.69 0.27
N ASP A 219 9.65 -9.89 -0.31
CA ASP A 219 8.67 -10.23 -1.33
C ASP A 219 7.25 -10.00 -0.80
N VAL A 220 6.38 -9.41 -1.62
CA VAL A 220 4.97 -9.24 -1.29
C VAL A 220 4.33 -10.64 -1.27
N PRO A 221 3.71 -11.07 -0.15
CA PRO A 221 3.15 -12.42 -0.04
C PRO A 221 2.06 -12.63 -1.10
N ARG A 222 2.18 -13.73 -1.86
CA ARG A 222 1.22 -14.01 -2.94
C ARG A 222 -0.18 -14.28 -2.39
N ARG A 223 -0.32 -14.99 -1.27
CA ARG A 223 -1.62 -15.37 -0.68
C ARG A 223 -1.68 -14.91 0.77
N THR A 224 -2.64 -14.03 1.04
CA THR A 224 -2.87 -13.46 2.36
C THR A 224 -4.30 -13.73 2.82
N LEU A 225 -4.46 -14.29 4.02
CA LEU A 225 -5.75 -14.41 4.69
C LEU A 225 -5.88 -13.35 5.79
N VAL A 226 -6.94 -12.55 5.74
CA VAL A 226 -7.25 -11.51 6.72
C VAL A 226 -8.49 -11.93 7.52
N LEU A 227 -8.25 -12.32 8.77
CA LEU A 227 -9.27 -12.70 9.74
C LEU A 227 -9.66 -11.50 10.61
N GLY A 228 -10.85 -11.56 11.20
CA GLY A 228 -11.23 -10.61 12.25
C GLY A 228 -12.71 -10.63 12.57
N GLY A 229 -13.07 -10.00 13.68
CA GLY A 229 -14.47 -9.84 14.07
C GLY A 229 -15.28 -8.97 13.10
N ALA A 230 -16.59 -8.86 13.36
CA ALA A 230 -17.42 -7.88 12.70
C ALA A 230 -16.92 -6.46 13.00
N ARG A 231 -16.87 -5.59 11.98
CA ARG A 231 -16.41 -4.19 12.10
C ARG A 231 -15.00 -4.02 12.69
N SER A 232 -14.14 -5.04 12.60
CA SER A 232 -12.77 -4.95 13.12
C SER A 232 -11.81 -4.15 12.24
N GLY A 233 -12.20 -3.82 11.00
CA GLY A 233 -11.32 -3.17 10.01
C GLY A 233 -10.66 -4.11 9.00
N LYS A 234 -10.97 -5.42 9.03
CA LYS A 234 -10.35 -6.41 8.14
C LYS A 234 -10.47 -6.15 6.63
N SER A 235 -11.60 -5.61 6.16
CA SER A 235 -11.74 -5.26 4.73
C SER A 235 -10.83 -4.10 4.34
N VAL A 236 -10.67 -3.10 5.22
CA VAL A 236 -9.74 -1.97 5.00
C VAL A 236 -8.30 -2.47 4.98
N GLU A 237 -7.93 -3.36 5.90
CA GLU A 237 -6.61 -3.99 5.90
C GLU A 237 -6.38 -4.81 4.63
N ALA A 238 -7.38 -5.55 4.14
CA ALA A 238 -7.28 -6.30 2.89
C ALA A 238 -7.14 -5.39 1.66
N GLU A 239 -7.87 -4.28 1.61
CA GLU A 239 -7.80 -3.30 0.52
C GLU A 239 -6.39 -2.68 0.43
N ARG A 240 -5.83 -2.22 1.56
CA ARG A 240 -4.47 -1.66 1.66
C ARG A 240 -3.38 -2.57 1.10
N ARG A 241 -3.56 -3.89 1.15
CA ARG A 241 -2.60 -4.86 0.57
C ARG A 241 -2.49 -4.76 -0.94
N LEU A 242 -3.53 -4.24 -1.61
CA LEU A 242 -3.63 -4.22 -3.06
C LEU A 242 -3.74 -2.81 -3.66
N GLU A 243 -3.86 -1.76 -2.84
CA GLU A 243 -4.01 -0.36 -3.31
C GLU A 243 -2.85 0.13 -4.20
N SER A 244 -1.67 -0.47 -4.07
CA SER A 244 -0.49 -0.17 -4.91
C SER A 244 -0.38 -1.02 -6.18
N PHE A 245 -1.36 -1.89 -6.46
CA PHE A 245 -1.40 -2.68 -7.69
C PHE A 245 -2.24 -1.95 -8.76
N PRO A 246 -1.83 -2.03 -10.03
CA PRO A 246 -2.48 -1.27 -11.12
C PRO A 246 -3.94 -1.66 -11.30
N ASP A 247 -4.22 -2.97 -11.26
CA ASP A 247 -5.54 -3.55 -11.43
C ASP A 247 -5.82 -4.55 -10.30
N VAL A 248 -7.08 -4.62 -9.88
CA VAL A 248 -7.56 -5.59 -8.90
C VAL A 248 -8.97 -6.05 -9.27
N LEU A 249 -9.23 -7.35 -9.15
CA LEU A 249 -10.58 -7.90 -9.17
C LEU A 249 -11.07 -8.09 -7.73
N TYR A 250 -12.01 -7.26 -7.31
CA TYR A 250 -12.73 -7.42 -6.05
C TYR A 250 -13.89 -8.39 -6.25
N VAL A 251 -13.97 -9.43 -5.42
CA VAL A 251 -15.05 -10.42 -5.45
C VAL A 251 -15.90 -10.27 -4.20
N ALA A 252 -17.13 -9.80 -4.38
CA ALA A 252 -18.13 -9.71 -3.34
C ALA A 252 -18.95 -11.00 -3.30
N THR A 253 -18.78 -11.81 -2.26
CA THR A 253 -19.50 -13.09 -2.09
C THR A 253 -20.84 -12.92 -1.38
N GLY A 254 -21.21 -11.70 -0.98
CA GLY A 254 -22.45 -11.41 -0.27
C GLY A 254 -23.69 -11.21 -1.14
N GLY A 255 -23.52 -11.11 -2.46
CA GLY A 255 -24.59 -10.84 -3.43
C GLY A 255 -25.39 -9.55 -3.18
N SER A 256 -26.42 -9.33 -4.01
CA SER A 256 -27.42 -8.30 -3.76
C SER A 256 -28.50 -8.84 -2.83
N ARG A 257 -28.51 -8.37 -1.57
CA ARG A 257 -29.62 -8.61 -0.65
C ARG A 257 -30.75 -7.64 -1.00
N GLY A 258 -31.60 -8.04 -1.95
CA GLY A 258 -32.70 -7.21 -2.43
C GLY A 258 -33.55 -6.68 -1.27
N GLY A 259 -33.69 -5.35 -1.19
CA GLY A 259 -34.55 -4.67 -0.21
C GLY A 259 -33.88 -4.17 1.08
N ASP A 260 -32.60 -4.48 1.32
CA ASP A 260 -31.86 -3.98 2.48
C ASP A 260 -31.11 -2.68 2.13
N THR A 261 -31.70 -1.54 2.50
CA THR A 261 -31.13 -0.20 2.24
C THR A 261 -29.87 0.07 3.05
N GLU A 262 -29.71 -0.54 4.23
CA GLU A 262 -28.48 -0.46 5.03
C GLU A 262 -27.35 -1.22 4.33
N TRP A 263 -27.64 -2.41 3.80
CA TRP A 263 -26.72 -3.18 2.98
C TRP A 263 -26.31 -2.42 1.72
N ALA A 264 -27.27 -1.83 1.00
CA ALA A 264 -26.99 -1.04 -0.20
C ALA A 264 -26.09 0.17 0.08
N ALA A 265 -26.37 0.94 1.15
CA ALA A 265 -25.54 2.07 1.56
C ALA A 265 -24.12 1.62 1.93
N ARG A 266 -23.99 0.48 2.62
CA ARG A 266 -22.69 -0.11 2.94
C ARG A 266 -21.92 -0.52 1.69
N VAL A 267 -22.57 -1.15 0.72
CA VAL A 267 -21.93 -1.53 -0.56
C VAL A 267 -21.47 -0.28 -1.32
N SER A 268 -22.27 0.79 -1.36
CA SER A 268 -21.88 2.06 -2.00
C SER A 268 -20.63 2.65 -1.35
N ALA A 269 -20.63 2.79 -0.03
CA ALA A 269 -19.47 3.30 0.71
C ALA A 269 -18.20 2.44 0.53
N HIS A 270 -18.36 1.12 0.35
CA HIS A 270 -17.21 0.24 0.06
C HIS A 270 -16.72 0.39 -1.38
N ARG A 271 -17.60 0.65 -2.36
CA ARG A 271 -17.21 0.90 -3.75
C ARG A 271 -16.53 2.25 -3.91
N GLU A 272 -17.10 3.31 -3.32
CA GLU A 272 -16.58 4.68 -3.38
C GLU A 272 -15.18 4.82 -2.76
N ARG A 273 -14.83 3.96 -1.79
CA ARG A 273 -13.51 3.94 -1.16
C ARG A 273 -12.42 3.35 -2.06
N ARG A 274 -12.76 2.49 -3.02
CA ARG A 274 -11.77 1.72 -3.80
C ARG A 274 -11.19 2.57 -4.93
N PRO A 275 -9.94 2.30 -5.35
CA PRO A 275 -9.40 2.92 -6.55
C PRO A 275 -10.30 2.67 -7.76
N GLY A 276 -10.48 3.68 -8.61
CA GLY A 276 -11.34 3.59 -9.79
C GLY A 276 -10.90 2.54 -10.83
N SER A 277 -9.64 2.07 -10.77
CA SER A 277 -9.14 0.98 -11.61
C SER A 277 -9.65 -0.40 -11.18
N TRP A 278 -10.20 -0.53 -9.97
CA TRP A 278 -10.65 -1.82 -9.46
C TRP A 278 -11.96 -2.24 -10.10
N ARG A 279 -12.02 -3.50 -10.54
CA ARG A 279 -13.25 -4.13 -11.03
C ARG A 279 -13.91 -4.92 -9.92
N THR A 280 -15.23 -4.94 -9.89
CA THR A 280 -16.01 -5.73 -8.92
C THR A 280 -16.79 -6.83 -9.63
N ALA A 281 -16.70 -8.06 -9.13
CA ALA A 281 -17.56 -9.18 -9.50
C ALA A 281 -18.37 -9.61 -8.27
N GLU A 282 -19.68 -9.81 -8.44
CA GLU A 282 -20.56 -10.38 -7.40
C GLU A 282 -20.77 -11.86 -7.71
N THR A 283 -20.05 -12.75 -7.01
CA THR A 283 -20.14 -14.19 -7.24
C THR A 283 -19.61 -14.99 -6.05
N CYS A 284 -20.16 -16.19 -5.85
CA CYS A 284 -19.63 -17.22 -4.95
C CYS A 284 -18.81 -18.29 -5.71
N ASP A 285 -18.80 -18.25 -7.05
CA ASP A 285 -18.02 -19.18 -7.86
C ASP A 285 -16.55 -18.72 -7.98
N LEU A 286 -15.79 -18.99 -6.91
CA LEU A 286 -14.40 -18.53 -6.76
C LEU A 286 -13.39 -19.40 -7.51
N VAL A 287 -13.70 -20.66 -7.76
CA VAL A 287 -12.75 -21.65 -8.30
C VAL A 287 -12.24 -21.27 -9.70
N PRO A 288 -13.10 -20.87 -10.67
CA PRO A 288 -12.62 -20.40 -11.97
C PRO A 288 -11.73 -19.16 -11.85
N LEU A 289 -12.11 -18.20 -11.01
CA LEU A 289 -11.35 -16.96 -10.80
C LEU A 289 -9.94 -17.19 -10.24
N LEU A 290 -9.76 -18.26 -9.46
CA LEU A 290 -8.49 -18.67 -8.88
C LEU A 290 -7.63 -19.49 -9.86
N LYS A 291 -8.25 -20.28 -10.74
CA LYS A 291 -7.56 -21.09 -11.75
C LYS A 291 -7.07 -20.27 -12.93
N ASP A 292 -7.87 -19.32 -13.39
CA ASP A 292 -7.55 -18.49 -14.55
C ASP A 292 -6.48 -17.43 -14.20
N GLU A 293 -5.67 -17.05 -15.18
CA GLU A 293 -4.75 -15.92 -15.03
C GLU A 293 -5.50 -14.59 -15.02
N GLY A 294 -4.98 -13.60 -14.30
CA GLY A 294 -5.62 -12.29 -14.20
C GLY A 294 -4.95 -11.38 -13.15
N PRO A 295 -5.52 -10.18 -12.92
CA PRO A 295 -4.98 -9.22 -11.94
C PRO A 295 -5.03 -9.79 -10.52
N PRO A 296 -4.41 -9.18 -9.51
CA PRO A 296 -4.68 -9.51 -8.11
C PRO A 296 -6.18 -9.67 -7.78
N LEU A 297 -6.50 -10.61 -6.89
CA LEU A 297 -7.86 -10.99 -6.49
C LEU A 297 -8.07 -10.65 -5.01
N LEU A 298 -9.12 -9.89 -4.70
CA LEU A 298 -9.57 -9.64 -3.32
C LEU A 298 -10.92 -10.31 -3.10
N VAL A 299 -11.00 -11.31 -2.23
CA VAL A 299 -12.27 -11.99 -1.88
C VAL A 299 -12.81 -11.46 -0.55
N ASP A 300 -14.00 -10.84 -0.56
CA ASP A 300 -14.70 -10.39 0.65
C ASP A 300 -16.16 -10.89 0.61
N CYS A 301 -16.52 -11.93 1.36
CA CYS A 301 -15.70 -12.72 2.29
C CYS A 301 -16.00 -14.21 2.26
N LEU A 302 -15.04 -15.01 2.74
CA LEU A 302 -15.16 -16.46 2.86
C LEU A 302 -16.31 -16.88 3.78
N SER A 303 -16.71 -16.06 4.74
CA SER A 303 -17.88 -16.34 5.57
C SER A 303 -19.20 -16.33 4.79
N LEU A 304 -19.38 -15.41 3.83
CA LEU A 304 -20.59 -15.39 3.00
C LEU A 304 -20.53 -16.43 1.89
N TRP A 305 -19.33 -16.72 1.38
CA TRP A 305 -19.11 -17.87 0.51
C TRP A 305 -19.51 -19.18 1.21
N LEU A 306 -19.16 -19.35 2.49
CA LEU A 306 -19.54 -20.54 3.24
C LEU A 306 -21.06 -20.63 3.43
N THR A 307 -21.74 -19.51 3.68
CA THR A 307 -23.21 -19.49 3.76
C THR A 307 -23.83 -20.01 2.46
N ASP A 308 -23.41 -19.48 1.31
CA ASP A 308 -23.86 -19.94 -0.01
C ASP A 308 -23.54 -21.43 -0.25
N ALA A 309 -22.33 -21.86 0.14
CA ALA A 309 -21.92 -23.25 0.01
C ALA A 309 -22.75 -24.20 0.87
N MET A 310 -23.15 -23.76 2.07
CA MET A 310 -24.03 -24.49 2.98
C MET A 310 -25.48 -24.52 2.46
N ASP A 311 -25.99 -23.41 1.92
CA ASP A 311 -27.33 -23.34 1.30
C ASP A 311 -27.44 -24.36 0.16
N ALA A 312 -26.45 -24.40 -0.74
CA ALA A 312 -26.47 -25.25 -1.92
C ALA A 312 -26.41 -26.77 -1.64
N VAL A 313 -26.02 -27.17 -0.43
CA VAL A 313 -25.88 -28.58 -0.03
C VAL A 313 -26.82 -28.97 1.11
N GLY A 314 -27.81 -28.13 1.43
CA GLY A 314 -28.80 -28.45 2.46
C GLY A 314 -28.25 -28.44 3.88
N ALA A 315 -27.10 -27.80 4.12
CA ALA A 315 -26.36 -27.97 5.38
C ALA A 315 -27.03 -27.31 6.60
N TRP A 316 -28.12 -26.56 6.41
CA TRP A 316 -28.87 -25.96 7.51
C TRP A 316 -29.88 -26.92 8.15
N ASP A 317 -30.33 -27.93 7.40
CA ASP A 317 -31.22 -28.97 7.88
C ASP A 317 -30.42 -30.18 8.38
N ASP A 318 -30.84 -30.77 9.49
CA ASP A 318 -30.09 -31.87 10.12
C ASP A 318 -30.22 -33.18 9.34
N ALA A 319 -31.35 -33.42 8.67
CA ALA A 319 -31.56 -34.62 7.87
C ALA A 319 -30.76 -34.56 6.56
N GLU A 320 -30.82 -33.43 5.85
CA GLU A 320 -30.05 -33.22 4.61
C GLU A 320 -28.53 -33.21 4.86
N TRP A 321 -28.11 -32.63 5.99
CA TRP A 321 -26.71 -32.68 6.42
C TRP A 321 -26.22 -34.13 6.59
N ALA A 322 -27.00 -34.96 7.28
CA ALA A 322 -26.70 -36.37 7.49
C ALA A 322 -26.78 -37.20 6.21
N ASP A 323 -27.68 -36.84 5.29
CA ASP A 323 -27.87 -37.49 3.98
C ASP A 323 -26.86 -37.04 2.90
N GLY A 324 -25.68 -36.59 3.33
CA GLY A 324 -24.55 -36.32 2.43
C GLY A 324 -24.19 -34.85 2.25
N GLY A 325 -24.96 -33.91 2.82
CA GLY A 325 -24.60 -32.49 2.84
C GLY A 325 -23.20 -32.24 3.41
N GLU A 326 -22.80 -32.98 4.45
CA GLU A 326 -21.44 -32.90 5.02
C GLU A 326 -20.35 -33.25 3.98
N ARG A 327 -20.53 -34.36 3.25
CA ARG A 327 -19.56 -34.80 2.25
C ARG A 327 -19.49 -33.81 1.08
N ALA A 328 -20.65 -33.28 0.67
CA ALA A 328 -20.76 -32.32 -0.42
C ALA A 328 -20.10 -30.97 -0.06
N LEU A 329 -20.35 -30.44 1.15
CA LEU A 329 -19.67 -29.23 1.63
C LEU A 329 -18.16 -29.44 1.72
N GLY A 330 -17.72 -30.56 2.29
CA GLY A 330 -16.31 -30.91 2.36
C GLY A 330 -15.64 -30.99 0.98
N ALA A 331 -16.35 -31.48 -0.05
CA ALA A 331 -15.84 -31.49 -1.42
C ALA A 331 -15.65 -30.08 -1.99
N ARG A 332 -16.62 -29.17 -1.77
CA ARG A 332 -16.52 -27.77 -2.18
C ARG A 332 -15.37 -27.03 -1.49
N VAL A 333 -15.18 -27.24 -0.19
CA VAL A 333 -14.06 -26.65 0.57
C VAL A 333 -12.71 -27.16 0.05
N ARG A 334 -12.60 -28.46 -0.24
CA ARG A 334 -11.39 -29.03 -0.86
C ARG A 334 -11.12 -28.43 -2.23
N GLU A 335 -12.13 -28.34 -3.09
CA GLU A 335 -11.97 -27.75 -4.41
C GLU A 335 -11.51 -26.29 -4.36
N LEU A 336 -12.10 -25.49 -3.45
CA LEU A 336 -11.67 -24.11 -3.24
C LEU A 336 -10.21 -24.02 -2.78
N THR A 337 -9.83 -24.81 -1.78
CA THR A 337 -8.47 -24.77 -1.22
C THR A 337 -7.42 -25.30 -2.19
N ASP A 338 -7.74 -26.32 -3.01
CA ASP A 338 -6.89 -26.76 -4.12
C ASP A 338 -6.70 -25.66 -5.17
N ALA A 339 -7.75 -24.89 -5.47
CA ALA A 339 -7.64 -23.74 -6.37
C ALA A 339 -6.76 -22.62 -5.79
N VAL A 340 -6.86 -22.34 -4.49
CA VAL A 340 -5.97 -21.40 -3.77
C VAL A 340 -4.52 -21.88 -3.77
N ARG A 341 -4.29 -23.20 -3.64
CA ARG A 341 -2.95 -23.77 -3.75
C ARG A 341 -2.34 -23.53 -5.12
N ALA A 342 -3.13 -23.73 -6.18
CA ALA A 342 -2.68 -23.66 -7.57
C ALA A 342 -2.64 -22.24 -8.17
N THR A 343 -3.36 -21.27 -7.58
CA THR A 343 -3.52 -19.93 -8.18
C THR A 343 -2.19 -19.22 -8.34
N ARG A 344 -1.93 -18.62 -9.52
CA ARG A 344 -0.76 -17.77 -9.74
C ARG A 344 -1.01 -16.29 -9.44
N ARG A 345 -2.27 -15.92 -9.20
CA ARG A 345 -2.66 -14.55 -8.89
C ARG A 345 -2.20 -14.19 -7.47
N THR A 346 -1.90 -12.92 -7.25
CA THR A 346 -1.87 -12.38 -5.88
C THR A 346 -3.29 -12.42 -5.32
N LEU A 347 -3.48 -13.03 -4.16
CA LEU A 347 -4.77 -13.28 -3.52
C LEU A 347 -4.79 -12.71 -2.11
N VAL A 348 -5.79 -11.89 -1.84
CA VAL A 348 -6.14 -11.45 -0.49
C VAL A 348 -7.57 -11.90 -0.20
N ALA A 349 -7.76 -12.72 0.83
CA ALA A 349 -9.07 -13.21 1.22
C ALA A 349 -9.45 -12.69 2.62
N VAL A 350 -10.68 -12.26 2.78
CA VAL A 350 -11.24 -11.80 4.05
C VAL A 350 -12.14 -12.89 4.62
N SER A 351 -12.01 -13.18 5.91
CA SER A 351 -12.96 -14.03 6.63
C SER A 351 -13.27 -13.51 8.02
N ASN A 352 -14.42 -13.90 8.55
CA ASN A 352 -14.78 -13.60 9.93
C ASN A 352 -14.12 -14.61 10.89
N GLU A 353 -13.69 -14.11 12.04
CA GLU A 353 -13.40 -14.95 13.21
C GLU A 353 -14.63 -14.94 14.13
N VAL A 354 -15.27 -16.11 14.30
CA VAL A 354 -16.53 -16.28 15.05
C VAL A 354 -16.44 -17.32 16.16
N GLY A 355 -15.31 -18.01 16.29
CA GLY A 355 -15.08 -19.10 17.24
C GLY A 355 -14.70 -18.65 18.65
N SER A 356 -14.40 -17.36 18.84
CA SER A 356 -13.96 -16.80 20.13
C SER A 356 -15.12 -16.35 21.05
N GLY A 357 -16.36 -16.74 20.73
CA GLY A 357 -17.58 -16.37 21.47
C GLY A 357 -18.22 -17.55 22.22
N ILE A 358 -19.43 -17.33 22.72
CA ILE A 358 -20.25 -18.38 23.37
C ILE A 358 -20.71 -19.40 22.32
N VAL A 359 -20.92 -20.65 22.75
CA VAL A 359 -21.52 -21.69 21.92
C VAL A 359 -22.93 -21.28 21.45
N PRO A 360 -23.21 -21.28 20.12
CA PRO A 360 -24.54 -20.96 19.62
C PRO A 360 -25.63 -21.89 20.16
N ALA A 361 -26.81 -21.33 20.45
CA ALA A 361 -27.95 -22.09 20.97
C ALA A 361 -28.51 -23.08 19.93
N THR A 362 -28.50 -22.72 18.65
CA THR A 362 -29.03 -23.54 17.56
C THR A 362 -27.99 -24.53 17.01
N ALA A 363 -28.45 -25.70 16.53
CA ALA A 363 -27.60 -26.68 15.88
C ALA A 363 -26.94 -26.12 14.62
N SER A 364 -27.72 -25.42 13.78
CA SER A 364 -27.26 -24.72 12.59
C SER A 364 -26.18 -23.66 12.89
N GLY A 365 -26.34 -22.91 13.97
CA GLY A 365 -25.35 -21.90 14.40
C GLY A 365 -24.03 -22.54 14.84
N ARG A 366 -24.10 -23.65 15.59
CA ARG A 366 -22.90 -24.42 15.95
C ARG A 366 -22.20 -24.98 14.71
N ARG A 367 -22.97 -25.57 13.78
CA ARG A 367 -22.45 -26.09 12.52
C ARG A 367 -21.73 -25.01 11.71
N TYR A 368 -22.37 -23.87 11.46
CA TYR A 368 -21.74 -22.77 10.72
C TYR A 368 -20.44 -22.29 11.39
N ARG A 369 -20.44 -22.10 12.72
CA ARG A 369 -19.24 -21.69 13.46
C ARG A 369 -18.11 -22.70 13.28
N ASP A 370 -18.41 -24.00 13.42
CA ASP A 370 -17.41 -25.07 13.32
C ASP A 370 -16.90 -25.22 11.88
N GLU A 371 -17.77 -25.16 10.87
CA GLU A 371 -17.37 -25.21 9.46
C GLU A 371 -16.58 -23.96 9.03
N LEU A 372 -16.91 -22.77 9.54
CA LEU A 372 -16.12 -21.56 9.26
C LEU A 372 -14.72 -21.68 9.87
N GLY A 373 -14.60 -22.25 11.07
CA GLY A 373 -13.31 -22.56 11.67
C GLY A 373 -12.48 -23.51 10.81
N ARG A 374 -13.09 -24.61 10.31
CA ARG A 374 -12.42 -25.56 9.42
C ARG A 374 -12.02 -24.93 8.09
N LEU A 375 -12.90 -24.14 7.47
CA LEU A 375 -12.61 -23.41 6.24
C LEU A 375 -11.44 -22.44 6.44
N ASN A 376 -11.48 -21.61 7.50
CA ASN A 376 -10.42 -20.67 7.81
C ASN A 376 -9.07 -21.37 8.01
N ALA A 377 -9.05 -22.51 8.73
CA ALA A 377 -7.84 -23.28 8.94
C ALA A 377 -7.30 -23.90 7.64
N ALA A 378 -8.17 -24.48 6.82
CA ALA A 378 -7.79 -25.07 5.52
C ALA A 378 -7.28 -24.00 4.54
N PHE A 379 -7.93 -22.84 4.47
CA PHE A 379 -7.50 -21.73 3.64
C PHE A 379 -6.17 -21.13 4.14
N ALA A 380 -6.03 -20.93 5.45
CA ALA A 380 -4.81 -20.45 6.06
C ALA A 380 -3.61 -21.35 5.78
N ALA A 381 -3.80 -22.67 5.66
CA ALA A 381 -2.72 -23.61 5.32
C ALA A 381 -2.10 -23.31 3.95
N GLU A 382 -2.85 -22.71 3.03
CA GLU A 382 -2.40 -22.36 1.68
C GLU A 382 -1.91 -20.91 1.55
N CYS A 383 -1.88 -20.13 2.64
CA CYS A 383 -1.42 -18.74 2.64
C CYS A 383 -0.01 -18.59 3.22
N GLU A 384 0.83 -17.78 2.57
CA GLU A 384 2.11 -17.35 3.14
C GLU A 384 1.88 -16.42 4.34
N GLN A 385 0.85 -15.57 4.27
CA GLN A 385 0.55 -14.61 5.33
C GLN A 385 -0.87 -14.81 5.90
N VAL A 386 -0.98 -14.75 7.23
CA VAL A 386 -2.25 -14.80 7.95
C VAL A 386 -2.28 -13.69 8.98
N LEU A 387 -3.31 -12.86 8.91
CA LEU A 387 -3.49 -11.68 9.76
C LEU A 387 -4.78 -11.83 10.58
N LEU A 388 -4.76 -11.36 11.82
CA LEU A 388 -5.94 -11.15 12.64
C LEU A 388 -6.10 -9.65 12.90
N VAL A 389 -7.24 -9.08 12.50
CA VAL A 389 -7.52 -7.66 12.69
C VAL A 389 -8.46 -7.46 13.87
N VAL A 390 -8.00 -6.69 14.85
CA VAL A 390 -8.73 -6.33 16.08
C VAL A 390 -8.63 -4.82 16.30
N ALA A 391 -9.76 -4.12 16.44
CA ALA A 391 -9.80 -2.67 16.61
C ALA A 391 -8.98 -1.88 15.55
N GLY A 392 -9.01 -2.34 14.30
CA GLY A 392 -8.26 -1.75 13.19
C GLY A 392 -6.77 -2.09 13.18
N GLN A 393 -6.27 -2.84 14.16
CA GLN A 393 -4.87 -3.25 14.26
C GLN A 393 -4.69 -4.65 13.68
N ALA A 394 -3.75 -4.80 12.74
CA ALA A 394 -3.41 -6.11 12.17
C ALA A 394 -2.32 -6.79 13.00
N VAL A 395 -2.65 -7.97 13.54
CA VAL A 395 -1.71 -8.87 14.21
C VAL A 395 -1.28 -9.94 13.21
N VAL A 396 0.02 -10.07 13.00
CA VAL A 396 0.59 -11.12 12.15
C VAL A 396 0.57 -12.45 12.91
N LEU A 397 -0.23 -13.40 12.44
CA LEU A 397 -0.25 -14.78 12.94
C LEU A 397 0.76 -15.67 12.21
N ARG A 398 0.97 -15.37 10.92
CA ARG A 398 1.99 -15.95 10.05
C ARG A 398 2.43 -14.88 9.07
N GLY A 399 3.73 -14.73 8.84
CA GLY A 399 4.28 -13.79 7.88
C GLY A 399 5.77 -13.93 7.73
#